data_AF-A0AAX0QSQ2-F1
#
_entry.id   AF-A0AAX0QSQ2-F1
#
_cell.length_a   1.000
_cell.length_b   1.000
_cell.length_c   1.000
_cell.angle_alpha   90.00
_cell.angle_beta   90.00
_cell.angle_gamma   90.00
#
_symmetry.space_group_name_H-M   'P 1'
#
loop_
_entity.id
_entity.type
_entity.pdbx_description
1 polymer ?
#
loop_
_entity_poly.entity_id
_entity_poly.type
_entity_poly.pdbx_seq_one_letter_code
_entity_poly.pdbx_strand_id
1 'polypeptide(L)'
;MLYEYEMKTFKNAEELKTKYPKIYNELLAEKGGGEWENEELFLFPTATDFAQYEVFEGWYGLGYFANEISGGNAPDLFEYIDYEELTPDLINSWDDSIFHKTKDNQIVRTGFGW
;
A
#
# COMPACT_ATOMS: atom_id res chain seq x y z
N MET A 1 -1.89 -19.92 5.98
CA MET A 1 -1.83 -18.53 6.44
C MET A 1 -2.10 -17.67 5.22
N LEU A 2 -3.06 -16.76 5.30
CA LEU A 2 -3.13 -15.66 4.36
C LEU A 2 -2.00 -14.71 4.77
N TYR A 3 -1.23 -14.18 3.84
CA TYR A 3 -0.26 -13.14 4.14
C TYR A 3 -1.07 -11.89 4.47
N GLU A 4 -1.22 -11.60 5.75
CA GLU A 4 -2.15 -10.57 6.23
C GLU A 4 -1.43 -9.22 6.25
N TYR A 5 -1.30 -8.58 5.09
CA TYR A 5 -1.24 -7.12 5.07
C TYR A 5 -2.67 -6.57 5.02
N GLU A 6 -2.89 -5.43 5.66
CA GLU A 6 -4.15 -4.72 5.54
C GLU A 6 -4.08 -3.69 4.40
N MET A 7 -5.01 -3.80 3.44
CA MET A 7 -5.23 -2.79 2.42
C MET A 7 -6.70 -2.44 2.36
N LYS A 8 -7.01 -1.15 2.43
CA LYS A 8 -8.37 -0.63 2.28
C LYS A 8 -8.51 0.03 0.92
N THR A 9 -9.51 -0.40 0.15
CA THR A 9 -9.83 0.16 -1.15
C THR A 9 -11.02 1.12 -1.05
N PHE A 10 -10.94 2.24 -1.73
CA PHE A 10 -11.99 3.25 -1.84
C PHE A 10 -12.24 3.52 -3.31
N LYS A 11 -13.50 3.54 -3.73
CA LYS A 11 -13.84 3.73 -5.14
C LYS A 11 -13.47 5.11 -5.69
N ASN A 12 -13.34 6.10 -4.81
CA ASN A 12 -13.03 7.49 -5.10
C ASN A 12 -12.71 8.26 -3.82
N ALA A 13 -12.30 9.52 -3.95
CA ALA A 13 -11.96 10.36 -2.83
C ALA A 13 -13.15 10.71 -1.92
N GLU A 14 -14.40 10.69 -2.41
CA GLU A 14 -15.58 10.90 -1.57
C GLU A 14 -15.81 9.74 -0.59
N GLU A 15 -15.54 8.50 -1.01
CA GLU A 15 -15.57 7.36 -0.08
C GLU A 15 -14.43 7.44 0.96
N LEU A 16 -13.23 7.83 0.52
CA LEU A 16 -12.09 8.08 1.43
C LEU A 16 -12.42 9.18 2.43
N LYS A 17 -12.94 10.32 1.97
CA LYS A 17 -13.34 11.47 2.81
C LYS A 17 -14.38 11.11 3.86
N THR A 18 -15.34 10.26 3.49
CA THR A 18 -16.40 9.82 4.40
C THR A 18 -15.83 8.99 5.57
N LYS A 19 -14.86 8.10 5.29
CA LYS A 19 -14.29 7.18 6.29
C LYS A 19 -13.03 7.72 6.99
N TYR A 20 -12.22 8.48 6.27
CA TYR A 20 -10.90 8.99 6.66
C TYR A 20 -10.73 10.47 6.26
N PRO A 21 -11.55 11.39 6.81
CA PRO A 21 -11.53 12.81 6.43
C PRO A 21 -10.18 13.49 6.67
N LYS A 22 -9.40 13.04 7.68
CA LYS A 22 -8.04 13.56 7.93
C LYS A 22 -7.10 13.29 6.76
N ILE A 23 -7.13 12.06 6.21
CA ILE A 23 -6.28 11.66 5.08
C ILE A 23 -6.72 12.41 3.82
N TYR A 24 -8.02 12.48 3.55
CA TYR A 24 -8.53 13.24 2.40
C TYR A 24 -8.08 14.71 2.42
N ASN A 25 -8.24 15.38 3.56
CA ASN A 25 -7.84 16.79 3.69
C ASN A 25 -6.32 16.98 3.56
N GLU A 26 -5.53 16.00 3.99
CA GLU A 26 -4.07 16.03 3.79
C GLU A 26 -3.71 15.90 2.31
N LEU A 27 -4.27 14.93 1.60
CA LEU A 27 -4.06 14.76 0.16
C LEU A 27 -4.47 16.00 -0.61
N LEU A 28 -5.64 16.58 -0.32
CA LEU A 28 -6.10 17.81 -0.96
C LEU A 28 -5.16 18.99 -0.69
N ALA A 29 -4.54 19.05 0.49
CA ALA A 29 -3.60 20.13 0.84
C ALA A 29 -2.22 19.95 0.18
N GLU A 30 -1.71 18.72 0.11
CA GLU A 30 -0.36 18.42 -0.39
C GLU A 30 -0.32 18.22 -1.92
N LYS A 31 -1.40 17.68 -2.50
CA LYS A 31 -1.49 17.34 -3.93
C LYS A 31 -2.43 18.26 -4.72
N GLY A 32 -3.37 18.91 -4.05
CA GLY A 32 -4.43 19.67 -4.70
C GLY A 32 -5.59 18.79 -5.19
N GLY A 33 -6.59 19.42 -5.79
CA GLY A 33 -7.68 18.71 -6.46
C GLY A 33 -7.24 18.24 -7.85
N GLY A 34 -7.77 17.12 -8.33
CA GLY A 34 -7.31 16.50 -9.57
C GLY A 34 -8.13 15.28 -9.98
N GLU A 35 -7.70 14.61 -11.06
CA GLU A 35 -8.40 13.42 -11.56
C GLU A 35 -8.44 12.29 -10.53
N TRP A 36 -7.42 12.20 -9.67
CA TRP A 36 -7.33 11.24 -8.56
C TRP A 36 -8.57 11.21 -7.66
N GLU A 37 -9.32 12.33 -7.56
CA GLU A 37 -10.52 12.38 -6.73
C GLU A 37 -11.63 11.46 -7.24
N ASN A 38 -11.61 11.09 -8.53
CA ASN A 38 -12.56 10.20 -9.17
C ASN A 38 -12.06 8.75 -9.29
N GLU A 39 -10.81 8.49 -8.91
CA GLU A 39 -10.14 7.21 -9.13
C GLU A 39 -10.12 6.34 -7.87
N GLU A 40 -9.88 5.05 -8.06
CA GLU A 40 -9.71 4.13 -6.94
C GLU A 40 -8.45 4.48 -6.13
N LEU A 41 -8.60 4.46 -4.81
CA LEU A 41 -7.55 4.76 -3.85
C LEU A 41 -7.32 3.56 -2.95
N PHE A 42 -6.05 3.28 -2.66
CA PHE A 42 -5.62 2.22 -1.78
C PHE A 42 -4.92 2.82 -0.56
N LEU A 43 -5.36 2.44 0.63
CA LEU A 43 -4.76 2.85 1.90
C LEU A 43 -4.15 1.64 2.61
N PHE A 44 -2.86 1.74 2.89
CA PHE A 44 -2.14 0.83 3.78
C PHE A 44 -2.07 1.48 5.16
N PRO A 45 -2.69 0.89 6.21
CA PRO A 45 -2.71 1.46 7.55
C PRO A 45 -1.34 1.65 8.17
N THR A 46 -0.39 0.76 7.84
CA THR A 46 1.01 0.87 8.25
C THR A 46 1.94 0.80 7.04
N ALA A 47 3.17 1.30 7.21
CA ALA A 47 4.19 1.18 6.19
C ALA A 47 4.65 -0.29 5.99
N THR A 48 4.53 -1.13 7.02
CA THR A 48 4.76 -2.58 6.94
C THR A 48 3.71 -3.27 6.06
N ASP A 49 2.42 -2.89 6.16
CA ASP A 49 1.37 -3.42 5.28
C ASP A 49 1.69 -3.11 3.81
N PHE A 50 2.18 -1.90 3.53
CA PHE A 50 2.64 -1.51 2.20
C PHE A 50 3.80 -2.39 1.72
N ALA A 51 4.83 -2.60 2.53
CA ALA A 51 5.98 -3.43 2.13
C ALA A 51 5.57 -4.90 1.90
N GLN A 52 4.71 -5.45 2.75
CA GLN A 52 4.16 -6.79 2.56
C GLN A 52 3.33 -6.89 1.27
N TYR A 53 2.51 -5.88 0.95
CA TYR A 53 1.81 -5.81 -0.33
C TYR A 53 2.79 -5.79 -1.51
N GLU A 54 3.82 -4.96 -1.48
CA GLU A 54 4.80 -4.88 -2.58
C GLU A 54 5.54 -6.20 -2.80
N VAL A 55 5.84 -6.91 -1.72
CA VAL A 55 6.45 -8.24 -1.77
C VAL A 55 5.47 -9.29 -2.32
N PHE A 56 4.22 -9.27 -1.87
CA PHE A 56 3.23 -10.30 -2.21
C PHE A 56 2.57 -10.08 -3.58
N GLU A 57 1.98 -8.91 -3.83
CA GLU A 57 1.22 -8.61 -5.05
C GLU A 57 1.81 -7.48 -5.91
N GLY A 58 2.61 -6.59 -5.32
CA GLY A 58 3.19 -5.45 -6.01
C GLY A 58 4.48 -5.79 -6.76
N TRP A 59 5.53 -4.99 -6.58
CA TRP A 59 6.76 -5.06 -7.37
C TRP A 59 7.42 -6.44 -7.45
N TYR A 60 7.45 -7.19 -6.36
CA TYR A 60 8.11 -8.50 -6.36
C TYR A 60 7.16 -9.63 -6.77
N GLY A 61 5.85 -9.45 -6.59
CA GLY A 61 4.83 -10.40 -7.04
C GLY A 61 5.04 -11.83 -6.54
N LEU A 62 5.63 -12.02 -5.36
CA LEU A 62 6.01 -13.33 -4.85
C LEU A 62 4.81 -14.17 -4.40
N GLY A 63 3.63 -13.57 -4.27
CA GLY A 63 2.41 -14.25 -3.82
C GLY A 63 1.98 -15.38 -4.75
N TYR A 64 2.30 -15.30 -6.04
CA TYR A 64 2.11 -16.41 -6.96
C TYR A 64 2.91 -17.65 -6.54
N PHE A 65 4.19 -17.48 -6.17
CA PHE A 65 5.06 -18.57 -5.70
C PHE A 65 4.67 -19.05 -4.30
N ALA A 66 4.20 -18.15 -3.44
CA ALA A 66 3.74 -18.48 -2.08
C ALA A 66 2.61 -19.51 -2.09
N ASN A 67 1.65 -19.35 -2.99
CA ASN A 67 0.51 -20.24 -3.13
C ASN A 67 0.91 -21.64 -3.65
N GLU A 68 2.02 -21.75 -4.39
CA GLU A 68 2.55 -23.04 -4.84
C GLU A 68 3.41 -23.74 -3.77
N ILE A 69 4.08 -22.98 -2.91
CA ILE A 69 4.98 -23.50 -1.86
C ILE A 69 4.23 -23.88 -0.57
N SER A 70 3.12 -23.19 -0.27
CA SER A 70 2.33 -23.34 0.97
C SER A 70 1.59 -24.69 1.12
N GLY A 71 1.70 -25.60 0.15
CA GLY A 71 1.18 -26.97 0.23
C GLY A 71 2.08 -28.00 0.93
N GLY A 72 3.29 -27.60 1.38
CA GLY A 72 4.30 -28.52 1.94
C GLY A 72 4.80 -28.18 3.34
N ASN A 73 5.87 -28.86 3.78
CA ASN A 73 6.62 -28.58 5.04
C ASN A 73 7.72 -27.52 4.85
N ALA A 74 7.69 -26.78 3.74
CA ALA A 74 8.70 -25.77 3.48
C ALA A 74 8.49 -24.57 4.41
N PRO A 75 9.57 -23.96 4.96
CA PRO A 75 9.46 -22.71 5.70
C PRO A 75 8.78 -21.63 4.86
N ASP A 76 7.99 -20.79 5.53
CA ASP A 76 7.40 -19.62 4.91
C ASP A 76 8.50 -18.58 4.64
N LEU A 77 8.82 -18.33 3.37
CA LEU A 77 9.87 -17.40 2.98
C LEU A 77 9.61 -15.97 3.47
N PHE A 78 8.34 -15.58 3.61
CA PHE A 78 7.98 -14.22 3.97
C PHE A 78 8.21 -13.95 5.46
N GLU A 79 8.32 -14.99 6.30
CA GLU A 79 8.74 -14.85 7.71
C GLU A 79 10.24 -14.50 7.85
N TYR A 80 11.03 -14.62 6.77
CA TYR A 80 12.46 -14.31 6.77
C TYR A 80 12.79 -12.94 6.15
N ILE A 81 11.77 -12.20 5.70
CA ILE A 81 11.96 -10.86 5.14
C ILE A 81 11.88 -9.85 6.29
N ASP A 82 12.93 -9.03 6.42
CA ASP A 82 12.92 -7.90 7.33
C ASP A 82 12.15 -6.73 6.68
N TYR A 83 10.84 -6.68 6.94
CA TYR A 83 9.99 -5.61 6.42
C TYR A 83 10.30 -4.26 7.05
N GLU A 84 10.86 -4.20 8.26
CA GLU A 84 11.21 -2.94 8.91
C GLU A 84 12.39 -2.29 8.19
N GLU A 85 13.40 -3.07 7.77
CA GLU A 85 14.52 -2.59 6.96
C GLU A 85 14.13 -2.34 5.50
N LEU A 86 13.25 -3.16 4.91
CA LEU A 86 12.84 -3.02 3.51
C LEU A 86 11.96 -1.78 3.26
N THR A 87 11.07 -1.46 4.20
CA THR A 87 10.05 -0.41 4.02
C THR A 87 10.63 0.97 3.64
N PRO A 88 11.65 1.50 4.34
CA PRO A 88 12.26 2.77 3.97
C PRO A 88 12.84 2.78 2.55
N ASP A 89 13.46 1.69 2.12
CA ASP A 89 14.05 1.58 0.79
C ASP A 89 12.98 1.57 -0.31
N LEU A 90 11.85 0.90 -0.06
CA LEU A 90 10.68 0.96 -0.96
C LEU A 90 10.13 2.38 -1.06
N ILE A 91 9.93 3.05 0.07
CA ILE A 91 9.42 4.43 0.10
C ILE A 91 10.40 5.40 -0.59
N ASN A 92 11.71 5.21 -0.42
CA ASN A 92 12.72 6.07 -1.06
C ASN A 92 12.84 5.86 -2.57
N SER A 93 12.32 4.75 -3.10
CA SER A 93 12.44 4.37 -4.51
C SER A 93 11.12 4.41 -5.28
N TRP A 94 10.01 4.67 -4.59
CA TRP A 94 8.68 4.66 -5.20
C TRP A 94 8.43 5.83 -6.14
N ASP A 95 7.33 5.74 -6.86
CA ASP A 95 6.87 6.81 -7.73
C ASP A 95 5.97 7.80 -6.95
N ASP A 96 6.55 8.95 -6.56
CA ASP A 96 5.85 10.03 -5.86
C ASP A 96 4.64 10.59 -6.61
N SER A 97 4.51 10.31 -7.91
CA SER A 97 3.34 10.71 -8.71
C SER A 97 2.11 9.88 -8.37
N ILE A 98 2.26 8.67 -7.82
CA ILE A 98 1.16 7.76 -7.49
C ILE A 98 1.13 7.34 -6.02
N PHE A 99 2.20 7.56 -5.26
CA PHE A 99 2.30 7.26 -3.84
C PHE A 99 2.36 8.53 -2.98
N HIS A 100 1.80 8.43 -1.77
CA HIS A 100 1.86 9.49 -0.76
C HIS A 100 1.97 8.85 0.63
N LYS A 101 2.97 9.29 1.40
CA LYS A 101 3.10 8.94 2.82
C LYS A 101 2.41 10.00 3.66
N THR A 102 1.42 9.59 4.45
CA THR A 102 0.73 10.52 5.34
C THR A 102 1.59 10.93 6.52
N LYS A 103 1.21 12.03 7.20
CA LYS A 103 1.86 12.48 8.44
C LYS A 103 1.82 11.45 9.57
N ASP A 104 0.88 10.51 9.52
CA ASP A 104 0.74 9.42 10.47
C ASP A 104 1.45 8.12 10.00
N ASN A 105 2.34 8.19 9.00
CA ASN A 105 3.07 7.07 8.39
C ASN A 105 2.20 6.01 7.70
N GLN A 106 0.98 6.36 7.30
CA GLN A 106 0.14 5.53 6.45
C GLN A 106 0.51 5.76 4.98
N ILE A 107 0.23 4.81 4.10
CA ILE A 107 0.55 4.95 2.67
C ILE A 107 -0.74 4.99 1.87
N VAL A 108 -0.88 6.00 1.01
CA VAL A 108 -1.96 6.09 0.04
C VAL A 108 -1.39 5.91 -1.35
N ARG A 109 -2.07 5.12 -2.19
CA ARG A 109 -1.74 4.93 -3.60
C ARG A 109 -2.96 5.21 -4.47
N THR A 110 -2.73 5.83 -5.62
CA THR A 110 -3.68 5.96 -6.74
C THR A 110 -3.18 5.16 -7.95
N GLY A 111 -4.10 4.77 -8.85
CA GLY A 111 -3.76 4.08 -10.10
C GLY A 111 -3.30 5.00 -11.24
N PHE A 112 -3.67 6.29 -11.20
CA PHE A 112 -3.51 7.22 -12.32
C PHE A 112 -2.67 8.47 -12.02
N GLY A 113 -2.29 8.65 -10.76
CA GLY A 113 -1.50 9.79 -10.30
C GLY A 113 -2.31 10.79 -9.48
N TRP A 114 -1.59 11.67 -8.79
CA TRP A 114 -2.13 12.79 -8.01
C TRP A 114 -2.46 14.02 -8.87
#